data_AF-A7LLW4-F1
#
_entry.id   AF-A7LLW4-F1
#
_cell.length_a   1.000
_cell.length_b   1.000
_cell.length_c   1.000
_cell.angle_alpha   90.00
_cell.angle_beta   90.00
_cell.angle_gamma   90.00
#
_symmetry.space_group_name_H-M   'P 1'
#
loop_
_entity.id
_entity.type
_entity.pdbx_description
1 polymer ?
#
loop_
_entity_poly.entity_id
_entity_poly.type
_entity_poly.pdbx_seq_one_letter_code
_entity_poly.pdbx_strand_id
1 'polypeptide(L)'
;MLGMAQPTQNSAGARRRPESQKTHVKSICLQYQLYLLLNSYFFCLLKNKTGLTIFFLCAYVPKTEANHCKWSDVLKDLELIKTSEDIDVSLYTANTYEDIECQEPVMRCFFLEMKVILHECDIKKCSRKHDVRNIWKNGNARFATYQLNSTTAKKCKECEEYEEKNFTEFIQSFVKVIQRECRKYAN
;
A
#
# COMPACT_ATOMS: atom_id res chain seq x y z
N MET A 1 46.92 32.63 55.79
CA MET A 1 47.03 33.25 54.45
C MET A 1 45.62 33.32 53.87
N LEU A 2 45.22 34.52 53.42
CA LEU A 2 44.06 34.89 52.58
C LEU A 2 42.69 34.30 52.98
N GLY A 3 41.65 35.05 53.36
CA GLY A 3 41.35 36.46 53.15
C GLY A 3 39.87 36.58 52.77
N MET A 4 39.07 37.07 53.71
CA MET A 4 37.83 37.88 53.60
C MET A 4 36.83 37.64 52.45
N ALA A 5 35.55 37.48 52.80
CA ALA A 5 34.44 38.10 52.06
C ALA A 5 33.19 38.30 52.94
N GLN A 6 32.91 39.57 53.26
CA GLN A 6 31.58 40.17 53.47
C GLN A 6 31.49 41.33 52.45
N PRO A 7 30.34 41.97 52.16
CA PRO A 7 28.94 41.62 52.44
C PRO A 7 27.96 41.91 51.25
N THR A 8 26.71 41.51 51.43
CA THR A 8 25.42 42.17 51.04
C THR A 8 25.34 43.12 49.82
N GLN A 9 24.39 42.87 48.92
CA GLN A 9 23.00 43.40 48.90
C GLN A 9 22.45 43.64 47.48
N ASN A 10 21.31 42.99 47.21
CA ASN A 10 20.13 43.42 46.43
C ASN A 10 20.29 44.32 45.20
N SER A 11 19.70 43.89 44.07
CA SER A 11 18.48 44.53 43.52
C SER A 11 18.05 43.90 42.18
N ALA A 12 16.81 44.24 41.80
CA ALA A 12 16.17 44.08 40.49
C ALA A 12 15.38 42.77 40.25
N GLY A 13 14.10 42.82 40.64
CA GLY A 13 13.08 41.96 40.07
C GLY A 13 12.95 42.18 38.56
N ALA A 14 13.40 41.21 37.78
CA ALA A 14 13.14 41.13 36.35
C ALA A 14 11.85 40.33 36.12
N ARG A 15 10.73 41.05 35.96
CA ARG A 15 9.47 40.50 35.46
C ARG A 15 9.69 40.04 34.01
N ARG A 16 10.08 38.78 33.79
CA ARG A 16 10.17 38.21 32.44
C ARG A 16 8.78 38.18 31.81
N ARG A 17 8.62 38.95 30.73
CA ARG A 17 7.45 39.01 29.86
C ARG A 17 7.20 37.63 29.24
N PRO A 18 5.97 37.09 29.21
CA PRO A 18 5.68 35.83 28.55
C PRO A 18 5.51 36.08 27.05
N GLU A 19 6.62 36.11 26.32
CA GLU A 19 6.64 36.36 24.88
C GLU A 19 6.26 35.10 24.09
N SER A 20 6.59 33.89 24.59
CA SER A 20 6.29 32.62 23.90
C SER A 20 4.83 32.17 23.99
N GLN A 21 4.13 32.43 25.10
CA GLN A 21 2.69 32.13 25.23
C GLN A 21 1.84 32.97 24.27
N LYS A 22 2.23 34.22 24.01
CA LYS A 22 1.53 35.09 23.06
C LYS A 22 1.65 34.61 21.62
N THR A 23 2.80 34.05 21.21
CA THR A 23 3.00 33.53 19.85
C THR A 23 2.21 32.25 19.60
N HIS A 24 2.14 31.35 20.58
CA HIS A 24 1.36 30.11 20.47
C HIS A 24 -0.15 30.37 20.37
N VAL A 25 -0.69 31.27 21.20
CA VAL A 25 -2.11 31.67 21.14
C VAL A 25 -2.43 32.39 19.82
N LYS A 26 -1.52 33.21 19.30
CA LYS A 26 -1.68 33.84 17.97
C LYS A 26 -1.69 32.80 16.84
N SER A 27 -0.85 31.78 16.90
CA SER A 27 -0.81 30.68 15.91
C SER A 27 -2.12 29.88 15.90
N ILE A 28 -2.61 29.48 17.09
CA ILE A 28 -3.90 28.77 17.22
C ILE A 28 -5.06 29.64 16.72
N CYS A 29 -5.06 30.93 17.08
CA CYS A 29 -6.12 31.84 16.65
C CYS A 29 -6.10 32.03 15.13
N LEU A 30 -4.91 32.14 14.51
CA LEU A 30 -4.76 32.19 13.05
C LEU A 30 -5.24 30.90 12.37
N GLN A 31 -4.92 29.72 12.91
CA GLN A 31 -5.40 28.45 12.40
C GLN A 31 -6.93 28.33 12.49
N TYR A 32 -7.52 28.79 13.59
CA TYR A 32 -8.97 28.79 13.78
C TYR A 32 -9.68 29.78 12.84
N GLN A 33 -9.10 30.97 12.64
CA GLN A 33 -9.60 31.96 11.68
C GLN A 33 -9.50 31.43 10.23
N LEU A 34 -8.39 30.79 9.86
CA LEU A 34 -8.25 30.14 8.56
C LEU A 34 -9.30 29.03 8.37
N TYR A 35 -9.51 28.20 9.40
CA TYR A 35 -10.50 27.11 9.37
C TYR A 35 -11.93 27.64 9.20
N LEU A 36 -12.29 28.69 9.93
CA LEU A 36 -13.60 29.34 9.80
C LEU A 36 -13.79 29.96 8.41
N LEU A 37 -12.76 30.64 7.89
CA LEU A 37 -12.79 31.17 6.54
C LEU A 37 -12.98 30.05 5.52
N LEU A 38 -12.17 28.99 5.58
CA LEU A 38 -12.26 27.84 4.67
C LEU A 38 -13.65 27.19 4.70
N ASN A 39 -14.22 26.99 5.90
CA ASN A 39 -15.56 26.45 6.06
C ASN A 39 -16.64 27.38 5.53
N SER A 40 -16.50 28.70 5.70
CA SER A 40 -17.44 29.68 5.16
C SER A 40 -17.43 29.69 3.63
N TYR A 41 -16.24 29.63 3.01
CA TYR A 41 -16.09 29.53 1.57
C TYR A 41 -16.68 28.23 1.04
N PHE A 42 -16.45 27.10 1.72
CA PHE A 42 -17.02 25.81 1.37
C PHE A 42 -18.57 25.84 1.44
N PHE A 43 -19.13 26.40 2.51
CA PHE A 43 -20.58 26.57 2.63
C PHE A 43 -21.16 27.52 1.58
N CYS A 44 -20.46 28.61 1.25
CA CYS A 44 -20.86 29.53 0.19
C CYS A 44 -20.84 28.85 -1.20
N LEU A 45 -19.84 28.00 -1.46
CA LEU A 45 -19.76 27.20 -2.67
C LEU A 45 -20.93 26.22 -2.75
N LEU A 46 -21.27 25.53 -1.65
CA LEU A 46 -22.41 24.60 -1.62
C LEU A 46 -23.78 25.28 -1.74
N LYS A 47 -23.92 26.55 -1.33
CA LYS A 47 -25.17 27.32 -1.46
C LYS A 47 -25.44 27.81 -2.88
N ASN A 48 -24.42 27.90 -3.72
CA ASN A 48 -24.57 28.33 -5.11
C ASN A 48 -24.88 27.11 -6.00
N LYS A 49 -25.88 27.19 -6.86
CA LYS A 49 -26.23 26.13 -7.82
C LYS A 49 -25.02 25.71 -8.66
N THR A 50 -24.18 26.66 -9.09
CA THR A 50 -22.95 26.40 -9.83
C THR A 50 -21.90 25.70 -8.97
N GLY A 51 -21.74 26.10 -7.70
CA GLY A 51 -20.76 25.49 -6.80
C GLY A 51 -21.16 24.10 -6.33
N LEU A 52 -22.46 23.85 -6.09
CA LEU A 52 -23.02 22.52 -5.88
C LEU A 52 -22.80 21.62 -7.10
N THR A 53 -22.96 22.18 -8.31
CA THR A 53 -22.72 21.45 -9.57
C THR A 53 -21.25 21.08 -9.72
N ILE A 54 -20.32 21.99 -9.40
CA ILE A 54 -18.88 21.72 -9.39
C ILE A 54 -18.53 20.67 -8.33
N PHE A 55 -19.11 20.76 -7.13
CA PHE A 55 -18.87 19.79 -6.05
C PHE A 55 -19.34 18.38 -6.46
N PHE A 56 -20.54 18.26 -7.01
CA PHE A 56 -21.01 17.00 -7.57
C PHE A 56 -20.15 16.56 -8.74
N LEU A 57 -19.80 17.44 -9.68
CA LEU A 57 -18.87 17.10 -10.77
C LEU A 57 -17.56 16.56 -10.23
N CYS A 58 -16.94 17.17 -9.21
CA CYS A 58 -15.70 16.71 -8.58
C CYS A 58 -15.86 15.39 -7.81
N ALA A 59 -16.98 15.18 -7.13
CA ALA A 59 -17.27 13.93 -6.42
C ALA A 59 -17.62 12.78 -7.38
N TYR A 60 -18.20 13.11 -8.54
CA TYR A 60 -18.55 12.19 -9.61
C TYR A 60 -17.54 12.21 -10.77
N VAL A 61 -16.41 12.94 -10.66
CA VAL A 61 -15.28 12.74 -11.56
C VAL A 61 -14.95 11.27 -11.35
N PRO A 62 -15.17 10.41 -12.35
CA PRO A 62 -14.70 9.04 -12.25
C PRO A 62 -13.25 9.19 -11.88
N LYS A 63 -12.79 8.54 -10.80
CA LYS A 63 -11.35 8.36 -10.63
C LYS A 63 -10.91 7.75 -11.94
N THR A 64 -10.32 8.57 -12.81
CA THR A 64 -9.68 8.10 -14.01
C THR A 64 -8.51 7.36 -13.43
N GLU A 65 -8.68 6.05 -13.25
CA GLU A 65 -7.55 5.17 -13.04
C GLU A 65 -6.68 5.41 -14.27
N ALA A 66 -5.74 6.35 -14.17
CA ALA A 66 -4.61 6.41 -15.08
C ALA A 66 -4.12 4.97 -15.20
N ASN A 67 -3.81 4.47 -16.40
CA ASN A 67 -3.47 3.08 -16.74
C ASN A 67 -2.50 2.41 -15.74
N HIS A 68 -2.98 2.09 -14.54
CA HIS A 68 -2.23 1.62 -13.41
C HIS A 68 -2.50 0.14 -13.37
N CYS A 69 -1.43 -0.64 -13.41
CA CYS A 69 -1.57 -2.08 -13.38
C CYS A 69 -2.42 -2.51 -12.17
N LYS A 70 -3.47 -3.29 -12.43
CA LYS A 70 -4.35 -3.89 -11.41
C LYS A 70 -3.58 -4.63 -10.30
N TRP A 71 -2.39 -5.10 -10.62
CA TRP A 71 -1.51 -5.92 -9.78
C TRP A 71 -0.33 -5.14 -9.17
N SER A 72 -0.34 -3.80 -9.21
CA SER A 72 0.76 -2.96 -8.71
C SER A 72 1.13 -3.24 -7.26
N ASP A 73 0.13 -3.35 -6.37
CA ASP A 73 0.35 -3.64 -4.95
C ASP A 73 1.00 -5.01 -4.74
N VAL A 74 0.53 -6.03 -5.49
CA VAL A 74 1.10 -7.37 -5.44
C VAL A 74 2.55 -7.37 -5.94
N LEU A 75 2.82 -6.67 -7.04
CA LEU A 75 4.16 -6.58 -7.61
C LEU A 75 5.15 -5.93 -6.63
N LYS A 76 4.70 -4.86 -5.95
CA LYS A 76 5.50 -4.19 -4.93
C LYS A 76 5.86 -5.13 -3.77
N ASP A 77 4.90 -5.89 -3.27
CA ASP A 77 5.13 -6.82 -2.17
C ASP A 77 6.01 -8.01 -2.60
N LEU A 78 5.86 -8.50 -3.84
CA LEU A 78 6.73 -9.55 -4.40
C LEU A 78 8.20 -9.11 -4.44
N GLU A 79 8.46 -7.87 -4.84
CA GLU A 79 9.82 -7.31 -4.86
C GLU A 79 10.43 -7.18 -3.45
N LEU A 80 9.62 -6.99 -2.42
CA LEU A 80 10.08 -6.94 -1.03
C LEU A 80 10.47 -8.32 -0.49
N ILE A 81 9.81 -9.38 -0.93
CA ILE A 81 10.06 -10.74 -0.42
C ILE A 81 11.08 -11.53 -1.24
N LYS A 82 11.47 -11.08 -2.45
CA LYS A 82 12.33 -11.83 -3.37
C LYS A 82 13.69 -12.25 -2.78
N THR A 83 14.19 -11.56 -1.75
CA THR A 83 15.47 -11.85 -1.10
C THR A 83 15.29 -12.51 0.27
N SER A 84 14.12 -13.10 0.55
CA SER A 84 13.87 -13.77 1.83
C SER A 84 14.61 -15.10 1.86
N GLU A 85 15.56 -15.24 2.78
CA GLU A 85 16.35 -16.47 2.98
C GLU A 85 15.69 -17.44 3.98
N ASP A 86 14.72 -16.94 4.74
CA ASP A 86 13.97 -17.66 5.77
C ASP A 86 12.75 -18.41 5.22
N ILE A 87 12.59 -18.45 3.90
CA ILE A 87 11.53 -19.16 3.17
C ILE A 87 12.17 -20.25 2.33
N ASP A 88 12.11 -21.49 2.83
CA ASP A 88 12.65 -22.68 2.16
C ASP A 88 11.50 -23.63 1.84
N VAL A 89 10.94 -23.47 0.63
CA VAL A 89 9.82 -24.25 0.10
C VAL A 89 10.02 -24.55 -1.38
N SER A 90 9.44 -25.67 -1.80
CA SER A 90 9.31 -26.11 -3.20
C SER A 90 7.86 -25.86 -3.64
N LEU A 91 7.65 -25.17 -4.75
CA LEU A 91 6.34 -24.65 -5.16
C LEU A 91 6.09 -24.90 -6.64
N TYR A 92 4.86 -25.30 -6.97
CA TYR A 92 4.45 -25.48 -8.37
C TYR A 92 4.55 -24.16 -9.13
N THR A 93 5.42 -24.12 -10.14
CA THR A 93 5.77 -22.87 -10.83
C THR A 93 5.42 -22.95 -12.31
N ALA A 94 4.33 -22.27 -12.68
CA ALA A 94 3.89 -22.20 -14.06
C ALA A 94 4.90 -21.50 -14.98
N ASN A 95 4.91 -21.89 -16.26
CA ASN A 95 5.73 -21.23 -17.26
C ASN A 95 5.22 -19.79 -17.50
N THR A 96 6.14 -18.84 -17.70
CA THR A 96 5.79 -17.44 -17.96
C THR A 96 5.12 -17.21 -19.31
N TYR A 97 5.22 -18.18 -20.22
CA TYR A 97 4.75 -18.11 -21.61
C TYR A 97 3.57 -19.03 -21.93
N GLU A 98 2.78 -19.41 -20.93
CA GLU A 98 1.52 -20.11 -21.17
C GLU A 98 0.58 -19.30 -22.08
N ASP A 99 -0.34 -20.02 -22.73
CA ASP A 99 -1.34 -19.46 -23.62
C ASP A 99 -2.19 -18.40 -22.90
N ILE A 100 -2.62 -17.38 -23.65
CA ILE A 100 -3.41 -16.26 -23.11
C ILE A 100 -4.73 -16.76 -22.47
N GLU A 101 -5.29 -17.84 -23.01
CA GLU A 101 -6.50 -18.49 -22.48
C GLU A 101 -6.27 -19.09 -21.08
N CYS A 102 -5.03 -19.46 -20.75
CA CYS A 102 -4.65 -20.08 -19.47
C CYS A 102 -4.11 -19.09 -18.44
N GLN A 103 -4.11 -17.79 -18.74
CA GLN A 103 -3.45 -16.82 -17.89
C GLN A 103 -4.13 -16.63 -16.52
N GLU A 104 -5.48 -16.67 -16.46
CA GLU A 104 -6.19 -16.65 -15.17
C GLU A 104 -5.92 -17.93 -14.35
N PRO A 105 -6.07 -19.16 -14.90
CA PRO A 105 -5.63 -20.39 -14.22
C PRO A 105 -4.20 -20.32 -13.68
N VAL A 106 -3.24 -19.87 -14.51
CA VAL A 106 -1.84 -19.69 -14.10
C VAL A 106 -1.72 -18.74 -12.91
N MET A 107 -2.37 -17.58 -12.98
CA MET A 107 -2.38 -16.62 -11.87
C MET A 107 -2.97 -17.23 -10.60
N ARG A 108 -4.05 -18.03 -10.71
CA ARG A 108 -4.63 -18.73 -9.56
C ARG A 108 -3.65 -19.72 -8.93
N CYS A 109 -2.91 -20.48 -9.73
CA CYS A 109 -1.87 -21.39 -9.22
C CYS A 109 -0.83 -20.63 -8.39
N PHE A 110 -0.29 -19.52 -8.89
CA PHE A 110 0.65 -18.71 -8.11
C PHE A 110 0.07 -18.24 -6.76
N PHE A 111 -1.22 -17.88 -6.69
CA PHE A 111 -1.83 -17.48 -5.41
C PHE A 111 -2.19 -18.66 -4.50
N LEU A 112 -2.43 -19.86 -5.04
CA LEU A 112 -2.56 -21.09 -4.26
C LEU A 112 -1.21 -21.44 -3.63
N GLU A 113 -0.13 -21.41 -4.40
CA GLU A 113 1.23 -21.63 -3.88
C GLU A 113 1.67 -20.55 -2.89
N MET A 114 1.25 -19.29 -3.08
CA MET A 114 1.48 -18.24 -2.08
C MET A 114 0.83 -18.55 -0.72
N LYS A 115 -0.26 -19.32 -0.70
CA LYS A 115 -0.88 -19.79 0.55
C LYS A 115 0.02 -20.80 1.27
N VAL A 116 0.77 -21.62 0.53
CA VAL A 116 1.78 -22.55 1.09
C VAL A 116 2.89 -21.75 1.77
N ILE A 117 3.43 -20.72 1.10
CA ILE A 117 4.42 -19.80 1.70
C ILE A 117 3.87 -19.16 2.98
N LEU A 118 2.62 -18.68 2.96
CA LEU A 118 1.99 -18.07 4.12
C LEU A 118 1.90 -19.05 5.30
N HIS A 119 1.52 -20.31 5.03
CA HIS A 119 1.45 -21.37 6.02
C HIS A 119 2.83 -21.68 6.61
N GLU A 120 3.86 -21.79 5.76
CA GLU A 120 5.23 -21.99 6.18
C GLU A 120 5.69 -20.87 7.12
N CYS A 121 5.37 -19.62 6.78
CA CYS A 121 5.70 -18.47 7.63
C CYS A 121 4.90 -18.38 8.93
N ASP A 122 3.72 -19.00 9.01
CA ASP A 122 3.01 -19.17 10.27
C ASP A 122 3.78 -20.08 11.23
N ILE A 123 4.44 -21.12 10.71
CA ILE A 123 5.23 -22.11 11.45
C ILE A 123 6.63 -21.57 11.77
N LYS A 124 7.43 -21.27 10.74
CA LYS A 124 8.85 -20.88 10.85
C LYS A 124 9.07 -19.43 11.28
N LYS A 125 8.01 -18.62 11.35
CA LYS A 125 8.07 -17.19 11.73
C LYS A 125 8.97 -16.35 10.81
N CYS A 126 8.72 -16.42 9.50
CA CYS A 126 9.44 -15.59 8.53
C CYS A 126 9.34 -14.08 8.87
N SER A 127 10.45 -13.38 8.69
CA SER A 127 10.62 -11.93 8.75
C SER A 127 9.62 -11.15 7.90
N ARG A 128 9.30 -11.65 6.71
CA ARG A 128 8.45 -10.99 5.70
C ARG A 128 7.01 -11.50 5.64
N LYS A 129 6.54 -12.19 6.68
CA LYS A 129 5.19 -12.77 6.75
C LYS A 129 4.06 -11.79 6.43
N HIS A 130 4.20 -10.53 6.84
CA HIS A 130 3.19 -9.50 6.56
C HIS A 130 3.06 -9.23 5.05
N ASP A 131 4.18 -9.12 4.34
CA ASP A 131 4.23 -8.86 2.90
C ASP A 131 3.67 -10.07 2.13
N VAL A 132 4.01 -11.30 2.53
CA VAL A 132 3.40 -12.54 2.00
C VAL A 132 1.88 -12.54 2.17
N ARG A 133 1.38 -12.16 3.35
CA ARG A 133 -0.07 -12.06 3.62
C ARG A 133 -0.75 -11.02 2.74
N ASN A 134 -0.09 -9.88 2.51
CA ASN A 134 -0.63 -8.84 1.66
C ASN A 134 -0.75 -9.30 0.21
N ILE A 135 0.27 -9.99 -0.32
CA ILE A 135 0.21 -10.58 -1.67
C ILE A 135 -1.02 -11.48 -1.79
N TRP A 136 -1.18 -12.44 -0.88
CA TRP A 136 -2.29 -13.38 -0.91
C TRP A 136 -3.65 -12.68 -0.80
N LYS A 137 -3.79 -11.73 0.13
CA LYS A 137 -5.05 -10.99 0.35
C LYS A 137 -5.40 -10.09 -0.83
N ASN A 138 -4.46 -9.29 -1.29
CA ASN A 138 -4.66 -8.34 -2.38
C ASN A 138 -4.93 -9.09 -3.69
N GLY A 139 -4.24 -10.21 -3.92
CA GLY A 139 -4.46 -11.02 -5.10
C GLY A 139 -5.82 -11.70 -5.14
N ASN A 140 -6.24 -12.34 -4.05
CA ASN A 140 -7.55 -13.00 -4.00
C ASN A 140 -8.72 -12.02 -4.13
N ALA A 141 -8.58 -10.80 -3.59
CA ALA A 141 -9.57 -9.75 -3.79
C ALA A 141 -9.79 -9.42 -5.27
N ARG A 142 -8.80 -9.65 -6.15
CA ARG A 142 -8.90 -9.39 -7.59
C ARG A 142 -9.61 -10.49 -8.38
N PHE A 143 -9.83 -11.67 -7.80
CA PHE A 143 -10.58 -12.78 -8.43
C PHE A 143 -12.04 -12.85 -7.98
N ALA A 144 -12.43 -12.15 -6.92
CA ALA A 144 -13.77 -12.23 -6.35
C ALA A 144 -14.90 -11.83 -7.32
N THR A 145 -14.60 -11.11 -8.39
CA THR A 145 -15.57 -10.64 -9.40
C THR A 145 -15.68 -11.56 -10.63
N TYR A 146 -14.85 -12.60 -10.75
CA TYR A 146 -14.75 -13.40 -11.97
C TYR A 146 -15.09 -14.86 -11.70
N GLN A 147 -16.15 -15.38 -12.33
CA GLN A 147 -16.43 -16.81 -12.39
C GLN A 147 -15.65 -17.40 -13.56
N LEU A 148 -14.72 -18.31 -13.26
CA LEU A 148 -13.98 -19.04 -14.27
C LEU A 148 -14.96 -19.95 -15.03
N ASN A 149 -15.11 -19.74 -16.34
CA ASN A 149 -15.92 -20.63 -17.17
C ASN A 149 -15.27 -22.02 -17.20
N SER A 150 -16.02 -23.04 -16.78
CA SER A 150 -15.54 -24.42 -16.60
C SER A 150 -14.90 -25.05 -17.86
N THR A 151 -15.21 -24.54 -19.05
CA THR A 151 -14.69 -25.06 -20.32
C THR A 151 -13.26 -24.61 -20.61
N THR A 152 -12.88 -23.41 -20.15
CA THR A 152 -11.54 -22.84 -20.34
C THR A 152 -10.53 -23.51 -19.40
N ALA A 153 -10.97 -23.86 -18.19
CA ALA A 153 -10.13 -24.56 -17.20
C ALA A 153 -9.63 -25.92 -17.71
N LYS A 154 -10.48 -26.70 -18.41
CA LYS A 154 -10.16 -28.08 -18.84
C LYS A 154 -9.06 -28.20 -19.90
N LYS A 155 -8.65 -27.11 -20.55
CA LYS A 155 -7.57 -27.11 -21.55
C LYS A 155 -6.22 -26.73 -20.96
N CYS A 156 -6.22 -26.11 -19.78
CA CYS A 156 -5.02 -25.63 -19.12
C CYS A 156 -4.53 -26.70 -18.16
N LYS A 157 -3.22 -26.72 -17.90
CA LYS A 157 -2.63 -27.58 -16.88
C LYS A 157 -3.21 -27.24 -15.50
N GLU A 158 -3.46 -28.27 -14.70
CA GLU A 158 -3.68 -28.12 -13.27
C GLU A 158 -2.37 -27.67 -12.60
N CYS A 159 -2.45 -27.09 -11.40
CA CYS A 159 -1.29 -26.50 -10.75
C CYS A 159 -0.19 -27.53 -10.47
N GLU A 160 -0.59 -28.72 -10.06
CA GLU A 160 0.28 -29.85 -9.70
C GLU A 160 0.99 -30.48 -10.91
N GLU A 161 0.61 -30.11 -12.15
CA GLU A 161 1.30 -30.54 -13.37
C GLU A 161 2.51 -29.65 -13.72
N TYR A 162 2.68 -28.52 -13.02
CA TYR A 162 3.84 -27.66 -13.19
C TYR A 162 5.05 -28.20 -12.45
N GLU A 163 6.24 -27.81 -12.93
CA GLU A 163 7.49 -28.13 -12.26
C GLU A 163 7.56 -27.43 -10.90
N GLU A 164 7.94 -28.16 -9.86
CA GLU A 164 8.25 -27.55 -8.58
C GLU A 164 9.59 -26.82 -8.62
N LYS A 165 9.62 -25.59 -8.09
CA LYS A 165 10.83 -24.77 -8.01
C LYS A 165 11.01 -24.19 -6.63
N ASN A 166 12.24 -23.79 -6.32
CA ASN A 166 12.51 -23.10 -5.07
C ASN A 166 11.82 -21.72 -5.04
N PHE A 167 11.70 -21.16 -3.83
CA PHE A 167 11.09 -19.86 -3.59
C PHE A 167 11.62 -18.75 -4.51
N THR A 168 12.93 -18.66 -4.74
CA THR A 168 13.53 -17.62 -5.57
C THR A 168 13.03 -17.68 -7.01
N GLU A 169 13.05 -18.87 -7.61
CA GLU A 169 12.60 -19.10 -8.98
C GLU A 169 11.08 -18.92 -9.14
N PHE A 170 10.33 -19.33 -8.11
CA PHE A 170 8.88 -19.11 -8.03
C PHE A 170 8.55 -17.61 -8.05
N ILE A 171 9.17 -16.80 -7.18
CA ILE A 171 8.93 -15.35 -7.12
C ILE A 171 9.33 -14.67 -8.43
N GLN A 172 10.47 -15.03 -9.01
CA GLN A 172 10.91 -14.49 -10.30
C GLN A 172 9.90 -14.78 -11.42
N SER A 173 9.37 -16.00 -11.46
CA SER A 173 8.34 -16.39 -12.43
C SER A 173 7.04 -15.64 -12.20
N PHE A 174 6.62 -15.50 -10.94
CA PHE A 174 5.40 -14.78 -10.59
C PHE A 174 5.45 -13.29 -10.98
N VAL A 175 6.59 -12.63 -10.70
CA VAL A 175 6.84 -11.23 -11.12
C VAL A 175 6.70 -11.09 -12.63
N LYS A 176 7.28 -12.00 -13.43
CA LYS A 176 7.20 -11.97 -14.90
C LYS A 176 5.76 -12.13 -15.39
N VAL A 177 4.98 -13.04 -14.81
CA VAL A 177 3.57 -13.23 -15.19
C VAL A 177 2.73 -11.99 -14.87
N ILE A 178 2.91 -11.39 -13.69
CA ILE A 178 2.22 -10.16 -13.32
C ILE A 178 2.60 -9.00 -14.25
N GLN A 179 3.90 -8.84 -14.55
CA GLN A 179 4.35 -7.79 -15.47
C GLN A 179 3.74 -7.96 -16.86
N ARG A 180 3.57 -9.19 -17.35
CA ARG A 180 2.88 -9.48 -18.62
C ARG A 180 1.42 -9.06 -18.57
N GLU A 181 0.70 -9.33 -17.48
CA GLU A 181 -0.66 -8.83 -17.28
C GLU A 181 -0.72 -7.30 -17.27
N CYS A 182 0.22 -6.65 -16.58
CA CYS A 182 0.28 -5.19 -16.52
C CYS A 182 0.47 -4.54 -17.90
N ARG A 183 1.25 -5.17 -18.80
CA ARG A 183 1.52 -4.62 -20.14
C ARG A 183 0.33 -4.66 -21.08
N LYS A 184 -0.67 -5.53 -20.85
CA LYS A 184 -1.87 -5.60 -21.71
C LYS A 184 -2.71 -4.33 -21.70
N TYR A 185 -2.57 -3.49 -20.69
CA TYR A 185 -3.37 -2.26 -20.49
C TYR A 185 -2.57 -0.97 -20.80
N ALA A 186 -1.38 -1.09 -21.37
CA ALA A 186 -0.51 0.05 -21.67
C ALA A 186 -0.63 0.58 -23.11
N ASN A 187 -1.48 -0.04 -23.95
CA ASN A 187 -1.70 0.34 -25.35
C ASN A 187 -3.16 0.75 -25.59
#